data_AF-A0A5X9FLT0-F1
#
_entry.id   AF-A0A5X9FLT0-F1
#
_cell.length_a   1.000
_cell.length_b   1.000
_cell.length_c   1.000
_cell.angle_alpha   90.00
_cell.angle_beta   90.00
_cell.angle_gamma   90.00
#
_symmetry.space_group_name_H-M   'P 1'
#
loop_
_entity.id
_entity.type
_entity.pdbx_description
1 polymer ?
#
loop_
_entity_poly.entity_id
_entity_poly.type
_entity_poly.pdbx_seq_one_letter_code
_entity_poly.pdbx_strand_id
1 'polypeptide(L)' 'GDRKGACAEIRRWVYDGGKDCHNRKNQCYGQVIRRDQESALACWGIEQ' A
#
# COMPACT_ATOMS: atom_id res chain seq x y z
N GLY A 1 -17.15 3.07 -10.65
CA GLY A 1 -16.17 2.00 -10.39
C GLY A 1 -15.93 1.86 -8.90
N ASP A 2 -15.36 0.73 -8.47
CA ASP A 2 -15.12 0.45 -7.05
C ASP A 2 -13.87 1.22 -6.53
N ARG A 3 -14.08 2.49 -6.16
CA ARG A 3 -13.00 3.33 -5.65
C ARG A 3 -12.53 2.92 -4.26
N LYS A 4 -13.44 2.42 -3.42
CA LYS A 4 -13.14 1.97 -2.06
C LYS A 4 -12.28 0.71 -2.08
N GLY A 5 -12.63 -0.26 -2.92
CA GLY A 5 -11.79 -1.44 -3.16
C GLY A 5 -10.45 -1.06 -3.77
N ALA A 6 -10.44 -0.22 -4.81
CA ALA A 6 -9.21 0.19 -5.48
C ALA A 6 -8.20 0.86 -4.53
N CYS A 7 -8.63 1.76 -3.64
CA CYS A 7 -7.72 2.42 -2.73
C CYS A 7 -7.20 1.48 -1.62
N ALA A 8 -8.00 0.48 -1.21
CA ALA A 8 -7.56 -0.56 -0.27
C ALA A 8 -6.51 -1.51 -0.87
N GLU A 9 -6.61 -1.82 -2.17
CA GLU A 9 -5.67 -2.71 -2.86
C GLU A 9 -4.24 -2.15 -2.95
N ILE A 10 -4.06 -0.82 -2.89
CA ILE A 10 -2.73 -0.18 -2.92
C ILE A 10 -1.79 -0.77 -1.87
N ARG A 11 -2.32 -1.10 -0.67
CA ARG A 11 -1.53 -1.67 0.44
C ARG A 11 -0.95 -3.05 0.15
N ARG A 12 -1.47 -3.79 -0.84
CA ARG A 12 -0.99 -5.13 -1.19
C ARG A 12 0.29 -5.13 -2.02
N TRP A 13 0.63 -3.99 -2.63
CA TRP A 13 1.80 -3.84 -3.52
C TRP A 13 3.09 -3.60 -2.73
N VAL A 14 3.45 -4.56 -1.88
CA VAL A 14 4.57 -4.50 -0.93
C VAL A 14 5.51 -5.70 -1.08
N TYR A 15 5.52 -6.31 -2.27
CA TYR A 15 6.52 -7.29 -2.67
C TYR A 15 7.48 -6.65 -3.67
N ASP A 16 8.77 -6.80 -3.41
CA ASP A 16 9.83 -6.35 -4.31
C ASP A 16 10.82 -7.49 -4.57
N GLY A 17 11.09 -7.78 -5.83
CA GLY A 17 11.90 -8.95 -6.22
C GLY A 17 11.42 -10.29 -5.66
N GLY A 18 10.10 -10.45 -5.46
CA GLY A 18 9.50 -11.65 -4.85
C GLY A 18 9.63 -11.74 -3.32
N LYS A 19 10.14 -10.69 -2.66
CA LYS A 19 10.32 -10.63 -1.21
C LYS A 19 9.28 -9.73 -0.57
N ASP A 20 8.73 -10.17 0.57
CA ASP A 20 7.81 -9.38 1.36
C ASP A 20 8.54 -8.23 2.08
N CYS A 21 8.13 -6.99 1.82
CA CYS A 21 8.73 -5.80 2.42
C CYS A 21 8.32 -5.53 3.87
N HIS A 22 7.38 -6.28 4.45
CA HIS A 22 7.14 -6.26 5.89
C HIS A 22 8.34 -6.82 6.67
N ASN A 23 9.07 -7.77 6.10
CA ASN A 23 10.28 -8.29 6.73
C ASN A 23 11.42 -7.25 6.63
N ARG A 24 11.79 -6.68 7.78
CA ARG A 24 12.85 -5.65 7.89
C ARG A 24 14.22 -6.11 7.38
N LYS A 25 14.47 -7.41 7.30
CA LYS A 25 15.71 -7.97 6.72
C LYS A 25 15.77 -7.81 5.20
N ASN A 26 14.64 -7.63 4.51
CA ASN A 26 14.56 -7.50 3.05
C ASN A 26 14.91 -6.08 2.54
N GLN A 27 15.22 -5.14 3.44
CA GLN A 27 15.71 -3.78 3.11
C GLN A 27 14.75 -2.92 2.24
N CYS A 28 13.48 -3.30 2.08
CA CYS A 28 12.48 -2.58 1.28
C CYS A 28 11.28 -2.02 2.09
N TYR A 29 11.39 -1.92 3.42
CA TYR A 29 10.30 -1.48 4.29
C TYR A 29 9.72 -0.09 3.94
N GLY A 30 10.51 0.78 3.28
CA GLY A 30 10.02 2.05 2.76
C GLY A 30 8.84 1.90 1.78
N GLN A 31 8.73 0.77 1.07
CA GLN A 31 7.60 0.49 0.19
C GLN A 31 6.29 0.35 0.97
N VAL A 32 6.31 -0.33 2.12
CA VAL A 32 5.13 -0.48 3.00
C VAL A 32 4.62 0.90 3.43
N ILE A 33 5.52 1.76 3.90
CA ILE A 33 5.19 3.13 4.32
C ILE A 33 4.58 3.93 3.15
N ARG A 34 5.22 3.88 1.98
CA ARG A 34 4.74 4.57 0.78
C ARG A 34 3.35 4.09 0.36
N ARG A 35 3.12 2.78 0.32
CA ARG A 35 1.82 2.20 -0.08
C ARG A 35 0.71 2.60 0.89
N ASP A 36 1.00 2.67 2.18
CA ASP A 36 0.01 3.12 3.17
C ASP A 36 -0.35 4.60 2.99
N GLN A 37 0.64 5.48 2.79
CA GLN A 37 0.41 6.90 2.50
C GLN A 37 -0.38 7.11 1.20
N GLU A 38 -0.04 6.38 0.14
CA GLU A 38 -0.78 6.41 -1.12
C GLU A 38 -2.22 5.91 -0.97
N SER A 39 -2.43 4.84 -0.19
CA SER A 39 -3.77 4.33 0.11
C SER A 39 -4.59 5.35 0.90
N ALA A 40 -4.01 5.98 1.92
CA ALA A 40 -4.66 7.02 2.71
C ALA A 40 -5.06 8.22 1.83
N LEU A 41 -4.17 8.68 0.96
CA LEU A 41 -4.44 9.78 0.03
C LEU A 41 -5.50 9.41 -1.01
N ALA A 42 -5.45 8.20 -1.57
CA ALA A 42 -6.42 7.74 -2.56
C ALA A 42 -7.80 7.45 -1.95
N CYS A 43 -7.85 7.00 -0.69
CA CYS A 43 -9.09 6.81 0.06
C CYS A 43 -9.63 8.11 0.65
N TRP A 44 -8.92 9.23 0.55
CA TRP A 44 -9.33 10.48 1.17
C TRP A 44 -10.68 10.95 0.59
N GLY A 45 -11.66 11.20 1.48
CA GLY A 45 -13.00 11.64 1.09
C GLY A 45 -13.91 10.54 0.50
N ILE A 46 -13.50 9.26 0.53
CA ILE A 46 -14.33 8.15 0.02
C ILE A 46 -15.37 7.64 1.05
N GLU A 47 -15.25 8.08 2.31
CA GLU A 47 -16.23 7.81 3.39
C GLU A 47 -17.21 8.97 3.62
N GLN A 48 -17.29 9.94 2.69
CA GLN A 48 -18.24 11.08 2.75
C GLN A 48 -19.59 10.76 2.11
#